data_AF-A0A137PIX7-F1
#
_entry.id   AF-A0A137PIX7-F1
#
_cell.length_a   1.000
_cell.length_b   1.000
_cell.length_c   1.000
_cell.angle_alpha   90.00
_cell.angle_beta   90.00
_cell.angle_gamma   90.00
#
_symmetry.space_group_name_H-M   'P 1'
#
loop_
_entity.id
_entity.type
_entity.pdbx_description
1 polymer ?
#
loop_
_entity_poly.entity_id
_entity_poly.type
_entity_poly.pdbx_seq_one_letter_code
_entity_poly.pdbx_strand_id
1 'polypeptide(L)'
;YNYHIHINPVTDGNCTSTGGHYDPLTANKSPQVEYVCNKDDTSTCEAGDLSGKHGPLKLTDGMANYVDSTFNLNEIIGRSVVIHAPDKTRIACNNI
;
A
#
# COMPACT_ATOMS: atom_id res chain seq x y z
N TYR A 1 11.78 -1.98 -2.00
CA TYR A 1 10.56 -2.64 -2.47
C TYR A 1 9.39 -1.90 -1.89
N ASN A 2 8.50 -1.41 -2.73
CA ASN A 2 7.32 -0.71 -2.22
C ASN A 2 6.28 -1.74 -1.81
N TYR A 3 5.42 -1.39 -0.88
CA TYR A 3 4.38 -2.28 -0.39
C TYR A 3 3.20 -1.45 0.08
N HIS A 4 2.01 -1.93 -0.27
CA HIS A 4 0.77 -1.19 -0.07
C HIS A 4 -0.35 -2.15 0.33
N ILE A 5 -1.35 -1.61 1.03
CA ILE A 5 -2.65 -2.27 1.19
C ILE A 5 -3.47 -1.98 -0.07
N HIS A 6 -3.99 -3.02 -0.70
CA HIS A 6 -4.82 -2.93 -1.91
C HIS A 6 -6.31 -3.11 -1.61
N ILE A 7 -7.17 -2.64 -2.51
CA ILE A 7 -8.62 -2.59 -2.27
C ILE A 7 -9.30 -3.95 -2.15
N ASN A 8 -8.82 -4.97 -2.85
CA ASN A 8 -9.44 -6.30 -2.91
C ASN A 8 -8.53 -7.38 -2.33
N PRO A 9 -9.07 -8.53 -1.92
CA PRO A 9 -8.27 -9.69 -1.57
C PRO A 9 -7.56 -10.29 -2.80
N VAL A 10 -6.49 -11.03 -2.55
CA VAL A 10 -5.84 -11.94 -3.50
C VAL A 10 -6.79 -13.12 -3.77
N THR A 11 -7.04 -13.38 -5.05
CA THR A 11 -7.78 -14.56 -5.54
C THR A 11 -6.87 -15.38 -6.44
N ASP A 12 -6.89 -16.71 -6.30
CA ASP A 12 -6.11 -17.65 -7.11
C ASP A 12 -4.59 -17.37 -7.12
N GLY A 13 -4.07 -16.79 -6.04
CA GLY A 13 -2.67 -16.37 -5.94
C GLY A 13 -2.26 -15.24 -6.91
N ASN A 14 -3.21 -14.61 -7.59
CA ASN A 14 -2.94 -13.58 -8.59
C ASN A 14 -2.93 -12.18 -7.95
N CYS A 15 -1.75 -11.57 -7.82
CA CYS A 15 -1.63 -10.24 -7.25
C CYS A 15 -2.33 -9.14 -8.06
N THR A 16 -2.71 -9.38 -9.31
CA THR A 16 -3.48 -8.41 -10.11
C THR A 16 -4.93 -8.30 -9.64
N SER A 17 -5.49 -9.35 -9.01
CA SER A 17 -6.88 -9.35 -8.52
C SER A 17 -7.14 -8.30 -7.45
N THR A 18 -6.08 -7.87 -6.76
CA THR A 18 -6.17 -6.96 -5.61
C THR A 18 -6.60 -5.54 -5.99
N GLY A 19 -6.62 -5.20 -7.28
CA GLY A 19 -7.03 -3.88 -7.76
C GLY A 19 -6.01 -2.80 -7.45
N GLY A 20 -6.47 -1.56 -7.27
CA GLY A 20 -5.66 -0.40 -6.89
C GLY A 20 -5.29 -0.37 -5.40
N HIS A 21 -4.61 0.68 -4.97
CA HIS A 21 -4.28 0.92 -3.57
C HIS A 21 -5.53 1.29 -2.77
N TYR A 22 -5.56 0.93 -1.49
CA TYR A 22 -6.63 1.34 -0.59
C TYR A 22 -6.54 2.85 -0.30
N ASP A 23 -7.44 3.62 -0.88
CA ASP A 23 -7.47 5.08 -0.75
C ASP A 23 -8.91 5.61 -0.54
N PRO A 24 -9.48 5.41 0.66
CA PRO A 24 -10.86 5.82 0.94
C PRO A 24 -11.05 7.35 0.97
N LEU A 25 -9.97 8.10 1.20
CA LEU A 25 -9.99 9.57 1.25
C LEU A 25 -9.66 10.21 -0.10
N THR A 26 -9.40 9.40 -1.13
CA THR A 26 -9.04 9.86 -2.47
C THR A 26 -7.87 10.85 -2.46
N ALA A 27 -6.86 10.56 -1.64
CA ALA A 27 -5.61 11.33 -1.58
C ALA A 27 -4.93 11.35 -2.96
N ASN A 28 -5.01 10.25 -3.70
CA ASN A 28 -4.66 10.18 -5.10
C ASN A 28 -5.82 10.66 -5.97
N LYS A 29 -5.91 11.98 -6.13
CA LYS A 29 -7.07 12.67 -6.71
C LYS A 29 -7.39 12.27 -8.16
N SER A 30 -6.37 11.98 -8.98
CA SER A 30 -6.55 11.70 -10.41
C SER A 30 -5.22 11.33 -11.10
N PRO A 31 -5.25 10.51 -12.18
CA PRO A 31 -4.10 10.30 -13.08
C PRO A 31 -3.47 11.57 -13.67
N GLN A 32 -4.19 12.70 -13.68
CA GLN A 32 -3.68 13.96 -14.21
C GLN A 32 -2.83 14.76 -13.21
N VAL A 33 -2.92 14.42 -11.92
CA VAL A 33 -2.13 15.05 -10.86
C VAL A 33 -1.14 14.00 -10.37
N GLU A 34 0.14 14.34 -10.37
CA GLU A 34 1.15 13.45 -9.81
C GLU A 34 0.84 13.22 -8.32
N TYR A 35 0.64 11.95 -7.97
CA TYR A 35 0.48 11.55 -6.58
C TYR A 35 1.81 11.67 -5.84
N VAL A 36 1.78 12.38 -4.71
CA VAL A 36 2.95 12.55 -3.84
C VAL A 36 2.49 12.35 -2.39
N CYS A 37 2.99 11.30 -1.75
CA CYS A 37 2.84 11.10 -0.32
C CYS A 37 3.90 11.89 0.45
N ASN A 38 3.48 12.77 1.36
CA ASN A 38 4.35 13.41 2.32
C ASN A 38 4.32 12.64 3.64
N LYS A 39 5.42 11.99 4.01
CA LYS A 39 5.54 11.28 5.29
C LYS A 39 5.34 12.17 6.54
N ASP A 40 5.60 13.48 6.42
CA ASP A 40 5.44 14.44 7.52
C ASP A 40 4.01 15.01 7.59
N ASP A 41 3.19 14.76 6.57
CA ASP A 41 1.75 15.05 6.52
C ASP A 41 1.01 13.89 5.83
N THR A 42 0.74 12.84 6.60
CA THR A 42 0.15 11.60 6.09
C THR A 42 -1.28 11.78 5.55
N SER A 43 -1.91 12.94 5.73
CA SER A 43 -3.20 13.25 5.10
C SER A 43 -3.11 13.36 3.57
N THR A 44 -1.89 13.53 3.04
CA THR A 44 -1.58 13.56 1.60
C THR A 44 -1.37 12.18 0.99
N CYS A 45 -1.27 11.13 1.81
CA CYS A 45 -0.96 9.78 1.37
C CYS A 45 -2.24 8.95 1.21
N GLU A 46 -2.25 8.03 0.25
CA GLU A 46 -3.26 6.96 0.21
C GLU A 46 -3.17 6.19 1.54
N ALA A 47 -4.32 5.83 2.12
CA ALA A 47 -4.33 5.13 3.41
C ALA A 47 -3.53 3.82 3.37
N GLY A 48 -3.54 3.14 2.22
CA GLY A 48 -2.77 1.94 1.94
C GLY A 48 -1.32 2.15 1.55
N ASP A 49 -0.83 3.38 1.34
CA ASP A 49 0.56 3.65 0.96
C ASP A 49 1.52 3.59 2.15
N LEU A 50 1.84 2.36 2.57
CA LEU A 50 2.73 2.10 3.69
C LEU A 50 4.18 2.51 3.39
N SER A 51 4.63 2.32 2.14
CA SER A 51 6.00 2.71 1.74
C SER A 51 6.21 4.20 1.68
N GLY A 52 5.23 4.97 1.22
CA GLY A 52 5.28 6.43 1.24
C GLY A 52 5.35 6.96 2.68
N LYS A 53 4.55 6.39 3.59
CA LYS A 53 4.49 6.81 5.00
C LYS A 53 5.73 6.40 5.82
N HIS A 54 6.18 5.15 5.66
CA HIS A 54 7.16 4.53 6.57
C HIS A 54 8.48 4.14 5.91
N GLY A 55 8.61 4.42 4.61
CA GLY A 55 9.75 4.03 3.79
C GLY A 55 9.60 2.62 3.18
N PRO A 56 10.36 2.35 2.11
CA PRO A 56 10.28 1.10 1.37
C PRO A 56 10.92 -0.07 2.16
N LEU A 57 10.44 -1.29 1.91
CA LEU A 57 11.04 -2.50 2.43
C LEU A 57 12.44 -2.71 1.84
N LYS A 58 13.42 -2.93 2.72
CA LYS A 58 14.80 -3.27 2.38
C LYS A 58 15.00 -4.78 2.51
N LEU A 59 15.53 -5.42 1.47
CA LEU A 59 15.77 -6.88 1.48
C LEU A 59 16.82 -7.31 2.49
N THR A 60 17.74 -6.42 2.84
CA THR A 60 18.80 -6.68 3.82
C THR A 60 18.24 -6.96 5.21
N ASP A 61 17.12 -6.32 5.54
CA ASP A 61 16.55 -6.32 6.89
C ASP A 61 15.46 -7.40 7.00
N GLY A 62 14.79 -7.73 5.89
CA GLY A 62 13.74 -8.75 5.82
C GLY A 62 12.48 -8.45 6.64
N MET A 63 12.42 -7.28 7.28
CA MET A 63 11.37 -6.90 8.21
C MET A 63 11.18 -5.37 8.18
N ALA A 64 9.93 -4.92 8.31
CA ALA A 64 9.58 -3.54 8.57
C ALA A 64 8.72 -3.49 9.84
N ASN A 65 9.07 -2.61 10.78
CA ASN A 65 8.34 -2.45 12.04
C ASN A 65 8.09 -0.97 12.29
N TYR A 66 6.82 -0.61 12.44
CA TYR A 66 6.35 0.74 12.75
C TYR A 66 4.89 0.67 13.20
N VAL A 67 4.35 1.80 13.65
CA VAL A 67 2.92 1.95 13.97
C VAL A 67 2.32 2.89 12.92
N ASP A 68 1.22 2.46 12.31
CA ASP A 68 0.44 3.27 11.38
C ASP A 68 -0.91 3.62 12.02
N SER A 69 -1.18 4.91 12.18
CA SER A 69 -2.41 5.42 12.79
C SER A 69 -3.36 6.06 11.78
N THR A 70 -3.15 5.87 10.47
CA THR A 70 -3.98 6.51 9.42
C THR A 70 -5.19 5.67 9.01
N PHE A 71 -5.32 4.46 9.53
CA PHE A 71 -6.47 3.57 9.34
C PHE A 71 -6.64 2.67 10.56
N ASN A 72 -7.82 2.10 10.72
CA ASN A 72 -8.14 1.11 11.74
C ASN A 72 -8.09 -0.31 11.16
N LEU A 73 -7.87 -1.30 12.02
CA LEU A 73 -7.77 -2.71 11.60
C LEU A 73 -9.03 -3.18 10.84
N ASN A 74 -10.22 -2.82 11.31
CA ASN A 74 -11.50 -3.21 10.69
C ASN A 74 -11.69 -2.66 9.27
N GLU A 75 -10.97 -1.61 8.88
CA GLU A 75 -11.07 -1.00 7.55
C GLU A 75 -10.28 -1.79 6.50
N ILE A 76 -9.33 -2.62 6.94
CA ILE A 76 -8.38 -3.36 6.10
C ILE A 76 -8.57 -4.88 6.15
N ILE A 77 -9.45 -5.41 7.02
CA ILE A 77 -9.83 -6.83 6.98
C ILE A 77 -10.47 -7.18 5.64
N GLY A 78 -10.07 -8.31 5.05
CA GLY A 78 -10.57 -8.75 3.75
C GLY A 78 -9.92 -8.04 2.56
N ARG A 79 -8.87 -7.25 2.81
CA ARG A 79 -8.00 -6.66 1.79
C ARG A 79 -6.74 -7.49 1.64
N SER A 80 -5.74 -6.94 0.96
CA SER A 80 -4.45 -7.59 0.77
C SER A 80 -3.29 -6.62 0.92
N VAL A 81 -2.11 -7.16 1.26
CA VAL A 81 -0.84 -6.45 1.10
C VAL A 81 -0.19 -6.92 -0.19
N VAL A 82 0.33 -5.99 -0.98
CA VAL A 82 1.11 -6.27 -2.21
C VAL A 82 2.49 -5.65 -2.07
N ILE A 83 3.52 -6.39 -2.48
CA ILE A 83 4.89 -5.91 -2.59
C ILE A 83 5.21 -5.71 -4.07
N HIS A 84 5.82 -4.55 -4.38
CA HIS A 84 6.23 -4.14 -5.70
C HIS A 84 7.75 -4.04 -5.82
N ALA A 85 8.26 -4.48 -6.97
CA ALA A 85 9.60 -4.15 -7.44
C ALA A 85 9.71 -2.65 -7.81
N PRO A 86 10.93 -2.10 -7.99
CA PRO A 86 11.11 -0.67 -8.31
C PRO A 86 10.41 -0.22 -9.61
N ASP A 87 10.20 -1.13 -10.54
CA ASP A 87 9.46 -0.90 -11.80
C ASP A 87 7.93 -0.98 -11.66
N LYS A 88 7.43 -1.06 -10.42
CA LYS A 88 6.01 -1.20 -10.04
C LYS A 88 5.42 -2.60 -10.28
N THR A 89 6.19 -3.56 -10.79
CA THR A 89 5.74 -4.96 -10.94
C THR A 89 5.33 -5.54 -9.58
N ARG A 90 4.16 -6.17 -9.50
CA ARG A 90 3.70 -6.88 -8.29
C ARG A 90 4.46 -8.20 -8.18
N ILE A 91 5.23 -8.39 -7.11
CA ILE A 91 6.12 -9.57 -6.96
C ILE A 91 5.68 -10.53 -5.85
N ALA A 92 4.87 -10.06 -4.91
CA ALA A 92 4.27 -10.88 -3.86
C ALA A 92 3.01 -10.21 -3.34
N CYS A 93 2.07 -11.00 -2.85
CA CYS A 93 0.85 -10.51 -2.22
C CYS A 93 0.24 -11.55 -1.30
N ASN A 94 -0.51 -11.11 -0.29
CA ASN A 94 -1.32 -12.00 0.52
C ASN A 94 -2.49 -11.24 1.17
N ASN A 95 -3.50 -11.99 1.62
CA ASN A 95 -4.68 -11.45 2.30
C ASN A 95 -4.36 -10.99 3.74
N ILE A 96 -5.11 -9.99 4.18
CA ILE A 96 -5.19 -9.52 5.57
C ILE A 96 -6.44 -10.11 6.23
#